data_AF-A0A7T7I8L5-F1
#
_entry.id   AF-A0A7T7I8L5-F1
#
_cell.length_a   1.000
_cell.length_b   1.000
_cell.length_c   1.000
_cell.angle_alpha   90.00
_cell.angle_beta   90.00
_cell.angle_gamma   90.00
#
_symmetry.space_group_name_H-M   'P 1'
#
loop_
_entity.id
_entity.type
_entity.pdbx_description
1 polymer ?
#
loop_
_entity_poly.entity_id
_entity_poly.type
_entity_poly.pdbx_seq_one_letter_code
_entity_poly.pdbx_strand_id
1 'polypeptide(L)'
;MAERLAVDGDELGRFMKMLNKSTDSLKGVRRALSEANITGLGTDDLDSACEDFQEDWKYGSEEIGKQTEDLAEIIGKSRDSYREVDKALEEALKKAGDGSGGGKK
;
A
#
# COMPACT_ATOMS: atom_id res chain seq x y z
N MET A 1 21.23 -0.10 17.91
CA MET A 1 19.87 0.34 18.30
C MET A 1 19.20 1.10 17.17
N ALA A 2 19.85 2.11 16.57
CA ALA A 2 19.30 2.88 15.43
C ALA A 2 18.93 2.03 14.20
N GLU A 3 19.78 1.09 13.76
CA GLU A 3 19.48 0.26 12.58
C GLU A 3 18.34 -0.77 12.76
N ARG A 4 17.96 -1.11 14.00
CA ARG A 4 16.85 -2.05 14.28
C ARG A 4 15.50 -1.35 14.52
N LEU A 5 15.52 -0.02 14.61
CA LEU A 5 14.33 0.83 14.76
C LEU A 5 14.08 1.70 13.53
N ALA A 6 15.08 1.86 12.66
CA ALA A 6 14.93 2.52 11.37
C ALA A 6 14.04 1.66 10.47
N VAL A 7 12.76 2.02 10.41
CA VAL A 7 11.92 1.62 9.30
C VAL A 7 12.56 2.18 8.04
N ASP A 8 12.96 1.30 7.12
CA ASP A 8 13.44 1.69 5.80
C ASP A 8 12.27 2.32 5.04
N GLY A 9 12.14 3.64 5.18
CA GLY A 9 11.07 4.41 4.56
C GLY A 9 11.14 4.34 3.04
N ASP A 10 12.31 4.07 2.46
CA ASP A 10 12.49 3.90 1.03
C ASP A 10 11.98 2.54 0.57
N GLU A 11 12.28 1.46 1.31
CA GLU A 11 11.75 0.14 1.01
C GLU A 11 10.23 0.06 1.22
N LEU A 12 9.69 0.71 2.27
CA LEU A 12 8.23 0.89 2.40
C LEU A 12 7.65 1.69 1.22
N GLY A 13 8.30 2.78 0.81
CA GLY A 13 7.88 3.56 -0.34
C GLY A 13 7.90 2.74 -1.64
N ARG A 14 8.87 1.82 -1.79
CA ARG A 14 8.96 0.91 -2.92
C ARG A 14 7.87 -0.16 -2.88
N PHE A 15 7.62 -0.76 -1.73
CA PHE A 15 6.54 -1.72 -1.53
C PHE A 15 5.18 -1.12 -1.90
N MET A 16 4.91 0.10 -1.45
CA MET A 16 3.72 0.87 -1.80
C MET A 16 3.55 1.08 -3.31
N LYS A 17 4.64 1.42 -4.02
CA LYS A 17 4.60 1.56 -5.49
C LYS A 17 4.28 0.24 -6.19
N MET A 18 4.82 -0.88 -5.71
CA MET A 18 4.56 -2.21 -6.28
C MET A 18 3.10 -2.65 -6.06
N LEU A 19 2.56 -2.36 -4.88
CA LEU A 19 1.15 -2.57 -4.55
C LEU A 19 0.23 -1.78 -5.49
N ASN A 20 0.45 -0.47 -5.65
CA ASN A 20 -0.33 0.36 -6.58
C ASN A 20 -0.29 -0.17 -8.01
N LYS A 21 0.89 -0.57 -8.50
CA LYS A 21 1.04 -1.15 -9.85
C LYS A 21 0.27 -2.46 -10.01
N SER A 22 0.20 -3.27 -8.96
CA SER A 22 -0.56 -4.52 -8.96
C SER A 22 -2.06 -4.26 -9.03
N THR A 23 -2.56 -3.30 -8.25
CA THR A 23 -3.95 -2.82 -8.32
C THR A 23 -4.31 -2.29 -9.70
N ASP A 24 -3.43 -1.49 -10.31
CA ASP A 24 -3.63 -0.99 -11.68
C ASP A 24 -3.68 -2.11 -12.72
N SER A 25 -2.84 -3.15 -12.55
CA SER A 25 -2.85 -4.32 -13.44
C SER A 25 -4.17 -5.10 -13.32
N LEU A 26 -4.68 -5.30 -12.10
CA LEU A 26 -5.97 -5.96 -11.87
C LEU A 26 -7.13 -5.17 -12.50
N LYS A 27 -7.12 -3.83 -12.35
CA LYS A 27 -8.09 -2.93 -13.01
C LYS A 27 -7.98 -3.02 -14.54
N GLY A 28 -6.78 -3.15 -15.07
CA GLY A 28 -6.52 -3.32 -16.50
C GLY A 28 -7.13 -4.61 -17.07
N VAL A 29 -6.91 -5.74 -16.39
CA VAL A 29 -7.52 -7.03 -16.78
C VAL A 29 -9.03 -6.96 -16.72
N ARG A 30 -9.60 -6.36 -15.64
CA ARG A 30 -11.05 -6.16 -15.51
C ARG A 30 -11.63 -5.39 -16.70
N ARG A 31 -10.95 -4.31 -17.11
CA ARG A 31 -11.39 -3.50 -18.25
C ARG A 31 -11.36 -4.30 -19.54
N ALA A 32 -10.27 -5.04 -19.79
CA ALA A 32 -10.17 -5.89 -20.97
C ALA A 32 -11.26 -6.96 -21.02
N LEU A 33 -11.60 -7.57 -19.87
CA LEU A 33 -12.70 -8.52 -19.77
C LEU A 33 -14.06 -7.87 -20.06
N SER A 34 -14.33 -6.69 -19.50
CA SER A 34 -15.60 -5.97 -19.76
C SER A 34 -15.75 -5.46 -21.20
N GLU A 35 -14.66 -5.23 -21.90
CA GLU A 35 -14.66 -4.80 -23.31
C GLU A 35 -14.79 -5.98 -24.28
N ALA A 36 -14.46 -7.20 -23.84
CA ALA A 36 -14.72 -8.40 -24.61
C ALA A 36 -16.24 -8.66 -24.62
N ASN A 37 -16.89 -8.40 -25.77
CA ASN A 37 -18.31 -8.71 -25.94
C ASN A 37 -18.51 -10.22 -25.75
N ILE A 38 -19.23 -10.59 -24.69
CA ILE A 38 -19.44 -11.99 -24.27
C ILE A 38 -20.57 -12.65 -25.06
N THR A 39 -21.35 -11.86 -25.80
CA THR A 39 -22.51 -12.37 -26.53
C THR A 39 -22.07 -13.04 -27.83
N GLY A 40 -22.53 -14.28 -28.04
CA GLY A 40 -22.30 -15.00 -29.29
C GLY A 40 -21.06 -15.91 -29.30
N LEU A 41 -20.63 -16.42 -28.15
CA LEU A 41 -19.54 -17.41 -28.07
C LEU A 41 -19.96 -18.81 -28.55
N GLY A 42 -21.24 -19.00 -28.87
CA GLY A 42 -21.75 -20.15 -29.62
C GLY A 42 -22.75 -21.02 -28.86
N THR A 43 -22.88 -20.83 -27.54
CA THR A 43 -23.88 -21.51 -26.68
C THR A 43 -24.21 -20.65 -25.47
N ASP A 44 -25.49 -20.62 -25.07
CA ASP A 44 -25.97 -19.85 -23.90
C ASP A 44 -25.22 -20.19 -22.59
N ASP A 45 -24.82 -21.46 -22.41
CA ASP A 45 -24.03 -21.90 -21.24
C ASP A 45 -22.64 -21.26 -21.17
N LEU A 46 -22.01 -21.02 -22.33
CA LEU A 46 -20.69 -20.40 -22.40
C LEU A 46 -20.76 -18.90 -22.15
N ASP A 47 -21.79 -18.25 -22.71
CA ASP A 47 -22.07 -16.83 -22.45
C ASP A 47 -22.33 -16.62 -20.95
N SER A 48 -23.16 -17.47 -20.30
CA SER A 48 -23.43 -17.44 -18.86
C SER A 48 -22.18 -17.68 -18.01
N ALA A 49 -21.37 -18.69 -18.33
CA ALA A 49 -20.13 -18.96 -17.58
C ALA A 49 -19.12 -17.82 -17.67
N CYS A 50 -19.08 -17.12 -18.81
CA CYS A 50 -18.24 -15.95 -18.98
C CYS A 50 -18.79 -14.72 -18.25
N GLU A 51 -20.11 -14.53 -18.18
CA GLU A 51 -20.74 -13.49 -17.35
C GLU A 51 -20.38 -13.70 -15.86
N ASP A 52 -20.60 -14.90 -15.33
CA ASP A 52 -20.28 -15.24 -13.94
C ASP A 52 -18.80 -14.99 -13.63
N PHE A 53 -17.90 -15.44 -14.52
CA PHE A 53 -16.47 -15.21 -14.37
C PHE A 53 -16.12 -13.71 -14.33
N GLN A 54 -16.76 -12.89 -15.15
CA GLN A 54 -16.52 -11.45 -15.15
C GLN A 54 -17.00 -10.77 -13.88
N GLU A 55 -18.14 -11.18 -13.33
CA GLU A 55 -18.65 -10.68 -12.06
C GLU A 55 -17.73 -11.06 -10.89
N ASP A 56 -17.33 -12.33 -10.79
CA ASP A 56 -16.41 -12.82 -9.78
C ASP A 56 -15.04 -12.14 -9.87
N TRP A 57 -14.51 -12.00 -11.08
CA TRP A 57 -13.24 -11.31 -11.31
C TRP A 57 -13.32 -9.84 -10.92
N LYS A 58 -14.43 -9.16 -11.27
CA LYS A 58 -14.67 -7.78 -10.87
C LYS A 58 -14.67 -7.66 -9.35
N TYR A 59 -15.46 -8.47 -8.66
CA TYR A 59 -15.54 -8.45 -7.20
C TYR A 59 -14.17 -8.71 -6.55
N GLY A 60 -13.47 -9.77 -6.97
CA GLY A 60 -12.15 -10.11 -6.45
C GLY A 60 -11.12 -8.98 -6.68
N SER A 61 -11.13 -8.37 -7.86
CA SER A 61 -10.23 -7.24 -8.18
C SER A 61 -10.51 -6.00 -7.33
N GLU A 62 -11.78 -5.71 -7.03
CA GLU A 62 -12.19 -4.59 -6.19
C GLU A 62 -11.79 -4.83 -4.72
N GLU A 63 -11.99 -6.04 -4.19
CA GLU A 63 -11.59 -6.39 -2.83
C GLU A 63 -10.06 -6.38 -2.64
N ILE A 64 -9.30 -6.91 -3.60
CA ILE A 64 -7.83 -6.82 -3.57
C ILE A 64 -7.38 -5.35 -3.60
N GLY A 65 -8.04 -4.51 -4.41
CA GLY A 65 -7.78 -3.08 -4.47
C GLY A 65 -7.96 -2.40 -3.11
N LYS A 66 -9.10 -2.64 -2.45
CA LYS A 66 -9.40 -2.08 -1.12
C LYS A 66 -8.39 -2.53 -0.06
N GLN A 67 -8.13 -3.83 0.05
CA GLN A 67 -7.16 -4.36 1.02
C GLN A 67 -5.75 -3.80 0.80
N THR A 68 -5.39 -3.59 -0.46
CA THR A 68 -4.11 -2.98 -0.83
C THR A 68 -4.04 -1.52 -0.38
N GLU A 69 -5.12 -0.74 -0.59
CA GLU A 69 -5.24 0.65 -0.14
C GLU A 69 -5.21 0.76 1.39
N ASP A 70 -5.92 -0.12 2.11
CA ASP A 70 -5.92 -0.19 3.57
C ASP A 70 -4.53 -0.51 4.13
N LEU A 71 -3.88 -1.53 3.57
CA LEU A 71 -2.51 -1.90 3.94
C LEU A 71 -1.56 -0.72 3.70
N ALA A 72 -1.74 -0.03 2.57
CA ALA A 72 -0.97 1.14 2.21
C ALA A 72 -1.10 2.27 3.23
N GLU A 73 -2.33 2.54 3.68
CA GLU A 73 -2.61 3.54 4.71
C GLU A 73 -1.97 3.17 6.06
N ILE A 74 -2.12 1.92 6.50
CA ILE A 74 -1.54 1.44 7.76
C ILE A 74 -0.02 1.57 7.77
N ILE A 75 0.63 1.17 6.68
CA ILE A 75 2.08 1.29 6.51
C ILE A 75 2.51 2.76 6.53
N GLY A 76 1.78 3.63 5.83
CA GLY A 76 2.03 5.07 5.83
C GLY A 76 1.96 5.67 7.23
N LYS A 77 0.89 5.36 7.98
CA LYS A 77 0.72 5.79 9.38
C LYS A 77 1.86 5.29 10.27
N SER A 78 2.21 4.01 10.15
CA SER A 78 3.29 3.41 10.93
C SER A 78 4.63 4.14 10.69
N ARG A 79 4.99 4.38 9.42
CA ARG A 79 6.20 5.14 9.05
C ARG A 79 6.20 6.53 9.66
N ASP A 80 5.09 7.25 9.58
CA ASP A 80 4.98 8.62 10.06
C ASP A 80 5.09 8.66 11.60
N SER A 81 4.50 7.70 12.31
CA SER A 81 4.68 7.55 13.77
C SER A 81 6.14 7.28 14.16
N TYR A 82 6.85 6.42 13.45
CA TYR A 82 8.28 6.19 13.72
C TYR A 82 9.11 7.47 13.52
N ARG A 83 8.87 8.21 12.43
CA ARG A 83 9.55 9.49 12.16
C ARG A 83 9.27 10.55 13.22
N GLU A 84 8.05 10.59 13.74
CA GLU A 84 7.68 11.51 14.81
C GLU A 84 8.44 11.20 16.11
N VAL A 85 8.50 9.91 16.49
CA VAL A 85 9.27 9.46 17.66
C VAL A 85 10.75 9.78 17.51
N ASP A 86 11.33 9.51 16.34
CA ASP A 86 12.75 9.80 16.08
C ASP A 86 13.06 11.30 16.19
N LYS A 87 12.20 12.16 15.63
CA LYS A 87 12.36 13.63 15.76
C LYS A 87 12.24 14.10 17.20
N ALA A 88 11.23 13.61 17.93
CA ALA A 88 11.04 13.97 19.33
C ALA A 88 12.23 13.54 20.19
N LEU A 89 12.79 12.35 19.92
CA LEU A 89 14.00 11.86 20.57
C LEU A 89 15.22 12.73 20.23
N GLU A 90 15.41 13.08 18.95
CA GLU A 90 16.50 13.95 18.50
C GLU A 90 16.43 15.34 19.17
N GLU A 91 15.24 15.94 19.24
CA GLU A 91 15.01 17.21 19.92
C GLU A 91 15.28 17.15 21.43
N ALA A 92 14.84 16.07 22.09
CA ALA A 92 15.09 15.85 23.51
C ALA A 92 16.60 15.69 23.80
N LEU A 93 17.32 14.96 22.95
CA LEU A 93 18.77 14.80 23.05
C LEU A 93 19.51 16.12 22.82
N LYS A 94 19.11 16.94 21.84
CA LYS A 94 19.68 18.27 21.61
C LYS A 94 19.48 19.18 22.83
N LYS A 95 18.26 19.24 23.37
CA LYS A 95 17.97 20.01 24.59
C LYS A 95 18.79 19.55 25.80
N ALA A 96 18.97 18.24 25.96
CA ALA A 96 19.80 17.70 27.05
C ALA A 96 21.30 18.01 26.87
N GLY A 97 21.79 17.98 25.63
CA GLY A 97 23.17 18.35 25.29
C GLY A 97 23.47 19.83 25.53
N ASP A 98 22.57 20.72 25.12
CA ASP A 98 22.72 22.17 25.33
C ASP A 98 22.66 22.57 26.82
N GLY A 99 21.90 21.84 27.64
CA GLY A 99 21.83 22.04 29.08
C GLY A 99 23.06 21.56 29.87
N SER A 100 23.90 20.71 29.28
CA SER A 100 25.08 20.12 29.95
C SER A 100 26.35 20.99 29.83
N GLY A 101 26.37 22.00 28.95
CA GLY A 101 27.53 22.87 28.72
C GLY A 101 27.71 24.02 29.72
N GLY A 102 26.74 24.30 30.60
CA GLY A 102 26.76 25.45 31.52
C GLY A 102 27.39 25.23 32.90
N GLY A 103 27.95 24.05 33.15
CA GLY A 103 28.31 23.61 34.51
C GLY A 103 29.75 23.16 34.69
N LYS A 104 30.76 24.02 34.41
CA LYS A 104 32.04 23.99 35.16
C LYS A 104 32.97 25.16 34.84
N LYS A 105 33.35 25.83 35.94
CA LYS A 105 34.44 26.78 36.19
C LYS A 105 34.19 28.25 35.84
#